data_AF-A0A0H5Q536-F1
#
_entry.id   AF-A0A0H5Q536-F1
#
_cell.length_a   1.000
_cell.length_b   1.000
_cell.length_c   1.000
_cell.angle_alpha   90.00
_cell.angle_beta   90.00
_cell.angle_gamma   90.00
#
_symmetry.space_group_name_H-M   'P 1'
#
loop_
_entity.id
_entity.type
_entity.pdbx_description
1 polymer ?
#
loop_
_entity_poly.entity_id
_entity_poly.type
_entity_poly.pdbx_seq_one_letter_code
_entity_poly.pdbx_strand_id
1 'polypeptide(L)'
;MSIFKHRETFSYASRDFLPIIRDGAVATMQIAGGRMMPALRLDGTGRPDIADMIEYHICHKDGGDVTTKWGLLKDPKGYVALLLGFVRPYQTTAAIPFNIRKHQILVEGILQAGCVCIEVGEPDDTSPMMVDISRPRLVVHVPDTGFTKIWPKLRDAQLYKFYRSQGLSRRTARAAVSKRVESSQQILALNIRP
;
A
#
# COMPACT_ATOMS: atom_id res chain seq x y z
N MET A 1 15.32 19.69 23.04
CA MET A 1 15.93 18.35 22.99
C MET A 1 14.85 17.32 23.34
N SER A 2 14.14 16.78 22.35
CA SER A 2 13.33 15.54 22.44
C SER A 2 12.78 15.27 21.05
N ILE A 3 13.39 14.34 20.31
CA ILE A 3 13.00 14.03 18.94
C ILE A 3 12.76 12.51 18.88
N PHE A 4 11.51 12.15 18.57
CA PHE A 4 10.99 10.80 18.26
C PHE A 4 10.90 9.77 19.40
N LYS A 5 9.78 9.80 20.14
CA LYS A 5 9.19 8.62 20.80
C LYS A 5 7.97 8.15 20.00
N HIS A 6 8.17 7.15 19.13
CA HIS A 6 7.24 6.05 18.84
C HIS A 6 7.75 5.28 17.62
N ARG A 7 8.74 4.42 17.85
CA ARG A 7 8.92 3.22 17.02
C ARG A 7 8.15 2.10 17.72
N GLU A 8 6.82 2.11 17.60
CA GLU A 8 6.06 0.93 17.98
C GLU A 8 6.40 -0.18 16.99
N THR A 9 7.08 -1.21 17.50
CA THR A 9 7.34 -2.42 16.73
C THR A 9 6.08 -3.27 16.87
N PHE A 10 5.25 -3.33 15.85
CA PHE A 10 4.07 -4.19 15.87
C PHE A 10 4.49 -5.64 15.59
N SER A 11 4.02 -6.57 16.43
CA SER A 11 4.20 -8.00 16.22
C SER A 11 3.01 -8.54 15.43
N TYR A 12 3.09 -8.49 14.10
CA TYR A 12 2.23 -9.27 13.22
C TYR A 12 2.84 -10.66 13.06
N ALA A 13 2.02 -11.70 13.13
CA ALA A 13 2.45 -13.05 12.79
C ALA A 13 2.61 -13.18 11.27
N SER A 14 3.45 -14.10 10.80
CA SER A 14 3.63 -14.31 9.36
C SER A 14 2.32 -14.57 8.60
N ARG A 15 1.35 -15.21 9.28
CA ARG A 15 -0.01 -15.46 8.77
C ARG A 15 -0.82 -14.19 8.51
N ASP A 16 -0.45 -13.06 9.10
CA ASP A 16 -1.20 -11.82 8.94
C ASP A 16 -0.84 -11.09 7.64
N PHE A 17 0.22 -11.53 6.96
CA PHE A 17 0.66 -10.92 5.71
C PHE A 17 -0.19 -11.35 4.51
N LEU A 18 -0.58 -10.35 3.73
CA LEU A 18 -1.26 -10.52 2.44
C LEU A 18 -0.35 -9.97 1.33
N PRO A 19 0.49 -10.81 0.71
CA PRO A 19 1.34 -10.40 -0.40
C PRO A 19 0.53 -9.77 -1.55
N ILE A 20 1.12 -8.76 -2.20
CA ILE A 20 0.56 -8.17 -3.41
C ILE A 20 0.89 -9.10 -4.58
N ILE A 21 -0.13 -9.63 -5.25
CA ILE A 21 0.01 -10.43 -6.48
C ILE A 21 -0.04 -9.51 -7.70
N ARG A 22 -0.90 -8.49 -7.66
CA ARG A 22 -1.12 -7.56 -8.77
C ARG A 22 -1.50 -6.18 -8.26
N ASP A 23 -1.17 -5.17 -9.04
CA ASP A 23 -1.53 -3.79 -8.77
C ASP A 23 -2.17 -3.11 -9.98
N GLY A 24 -2.92 -2.04 -9.69
CA GLY A 24 -3.63 -1.24 -10.67
C GLY A 24 -4.07 0.09 -10.05
N ALA A 25 -4.98 0.77 -10.74
CA ALA A 25 -5.51 2.05 -10.29
C ALA A 25 -6.97 2.23 -10.72
N VAL A 26 -7.72 2.97 -9.92
CA VAL A 26 -9.12 3.31 -10.16
C VAL A 26 -9.31 4.79 -9.94
N ALA A 27 -9.98 5.47 -10.87
CA ALA A 27 -10.40 6.85 -10.68
C ALA A 27 -11.92 6.92 -10.90
N THR A 28 -12.62 7.51 -9.95
CA THR A 28 -14.06 7.78 -10.06
C THR A 28 -14.35 9.09 -9.34
N MET A 29 -15.22 9.92 -9.93
CA MET A 29 -15.60 11.21 -9.34
C MET A 29 -16.27 11.07 -7.95
N GLN A 30 -16.84 9.90 -7.67
CA GLN A 30 -17.59 9.64 -6.44
C GLN A 30 -16.69 9.33 -5.23
N ILE A 31 -15.44 8.89 -5.45
CA ILE A 31 -14.52 8.44 -4.39
C ILE A 31 -13.24 9.26 -4.47
N ALA A 32 -12.67 9.60 -3.31
CA ALA A 32 -11.41 10.35 -3.20
C ALA A 32 -11.38 11.70 -3.96
N GLY A 33 -12.54 12.24 -4.34
CA GLY A 33 -12.65 13.47 -5.12
C GLY A 33 -12.13 13.35 -6.55
N GLY A 34 -12.30 12.19 -7.21
CA GLY A 34 -11.83 11.96 -8.58
C GLY A 34 -10.34 11.61 -8.68
N ARG A 35 -9.61 11.63 -7.57
CA ARG A 35 -8.20 11.24 -7.53
C ARG A 35 -8.04 9.76 -7.87
N MET A 36 -6.93 9.45 -8.53
CA MET A 36 -6.52 8.07 -8.77
C MET A 36 -6.23 7.38 -7.43
N MET A 37 -6.99 6.33 -7.15
CA MET A 37 -6.83 5.44 -6.01
C MET A 37 -6.06 4.19 -6.45
N PRO A 38 -4.95 3.85 -5.79
CA PRO A 38 -4.28 2.58 -6.04
C PRO A 38 -5.21 1.40 -5.75
N ALA A 39 -5.14 0.37 -6.59
CA ALA A 39 -5.85 -0.88 -6.41
C ALA A 39 -4.85 -2.03 -6.26
N LEU A 40 -5.12 -2.94 -5.32
CA LEU A 40 -4.26 -4.07 -5.01
C LEU A 40 -5.07 -5.37 -5.07
N ARG A 41 -4.54 -6.37 -5.77
CA ARG A 41 -4.97 -7.76 -5.61
C ARG A 41 -4.01 -8.48 -4.66
N LEU A 42 -4.56 -9.02 -3.60
CA LEU A 42 -3.82 -9.64 -2.50
C LEU A 42 -3.97 -11.16 -2.53
N ASP A 43 -2.91 -11.87 -2.17
CA ASP A 43 -2.93 -13.33 -1.98
C ASP A 43 -3.74 -13.70 -0.75
N GLY A 44 -4.90 -14.32 -0.97
CA GLY A 44 -5.81 -14.77 0.09
C GLY A 44 -5.78 -16.26 0.38
N THR A 45 -4.93 -17.06 -0.27
CA THR A 45 -5.00 -18.54 -0.18
C THR A 45 -4.88 -19.04 1.27
N GLY A 46 -4.15 -18.32 2.13
CA GLY A 46 -4.04 -18.64 3.57
C GLY A 46 -4.99 -17.87 4.49
N ARG A 47 -5.89 -17.05 3.94
CA ARG A 47 -6.70 -16.04 4.65
C ARG A 47 -8.13 -15.94 4.12
N PRO A 48 -8.92 -17.04 4.15
CA PRO A 48 -10.32 -17.02 3.72
C PRO A 48 -11.15 -16.02 4.53
N ASP A 49 -10.79 -15.77 5.78
CA ASP A 49 -11.43 -14.76 6.65
C ASP A 49 -11.40 -13.35 6.05
N ILE A 50 -10.37 -13.02 5.24
CA ILE A 50 -10.28 -11.72 4.57
C ILE A 50 -11.21 -11.67 3.35
N ALA A 51 -11.32 -12.76 2.59
CA ALA A 51 -12.24 -12.85 1.46
C ALA A 51 -13.69 -12.74 1.95
N ASP A 52 -14.05 -13.53 2.97
CA ASP A 52 -15.36 -13.50 3.62
C ASP A 52 -15.67 -12.09 4.15
N MET A 53 -14.69 -11.41 4.76
CA MET A 53 -14.86 -10.06 5.26
C MET A 53 -15.17 -9.06 4.15
N ILE A 54 -14.47 -9.13 3.00
CA ILE A 54 -14.72 -8.24 1.85
C ILE A 54 -16.11 -8.50 1.28
N GLU A 55 -16.50 -9.76 1.09
CA GLU A 55 -17.83 -10.13 0.60
C GLU A 55 -18.92 -9.64 1.54
N TYR A 56 -18.74 -9.83 2.84
CA TYR A 56 -19.71 -9.42 3.85
C TYR A 56 -19.94 -7.90 3.83
N HIS A 57 -18.90 -7.09 3.65
CA HIS A 57 -19.02 -5.63 3.54
C HIS A 57 -19.79 -5.18 2.28
N ILE A 58 -19.76 -5.96 1.21
CA ILE A 58 -20.54 -5.64 0.00
C ILE A 58 -22.03 -5.95 0.23
N CYS A 59 -22.32 -7.03 0.94
CA CYS A 59 -23.69 -7.41 1.29
C CYS A 59 -24.33 -6.47 2.32
N HIS A 60 -23.54 -5.90 3.24
CA HIS A 60 -24.03 -5.08 4.35
C HIS A 60 -23.65 -3.61 4.16
N LYS A 61 -24.64 -2.79 3.80
CA LYS A 61 -24.47 -1.36 3.46
C LYS A 61 -24.22 -0.45 4.65
N ASP A 62 -24.14 -0.99 5.86
CA ASP A 62 -24.03 -0.21 7.10
C ASP A 62 -22.61 0.36 7.35
N GLY A 63 -21.71 0.19 6.37
CA GLY A 63 -20.33 0.64 6.46
C GLY A 63 -19.48 -0.28 7.35
N GLY A 64 -18.16 -0.04 7.34
CA GLY A 64 -17.19 -0.78 8.13
C GLY A 64 -16.27 0.15 8.87
N ASP A 65 -15.84 -0.27 10.06
CA ASP A 65 -14.86 0.44 10.86
C ASP A 65 -13.48 -0.20 10.66
N VAL A 66 -12.54 0.55 10.11
CA VAL A 66 -11.16 0.09 9.87
C VAL A 66 -10.15 1.03 10.51
N THR A 67 -9.20 0.45 11.22
CA THR A 67 -8.02 1.14 11.72
C THR A 67 -6.86 0.90 10.75
N THR A 68 -6.13 1.95 10.41
CA THR A 68 -4.99 1.85 9.49
C THR A 68 -3.74 2.45 10.10
N LYS A 69 -2.61 1.76 9.96
CA LYS A 69 -1.30 2.28 10.37
C LYS A 69 -0.23 1.84 9.38
N TRP A 70 0.77 2.69 9.17
CA TRP A 70 1.98 2.28 8.46
C TRP A 70 3.02 1.77 9.45
N GLY A 71 3.63 0.63 9.13
CA GLY A 71 4.71 0.01 9.90
C GLY A 71 5.98 -0.14 9.06
N LEU A 72 7.14 -0.11 9.72
CA LEU A 72 8.41 -0.51 9.12
C LEU A 72 8.68 -1.97 9.49
N LEU A 73 8.84 -2.84 8.50
CA LEU A 73 9.26 -4.22 8.76
C LEU A 73 10.78 -4.25 9.00
N LYS A 74 11.21 -5.00 10.01
CA LYS A 74 12.64 -5.25 10.28
C LYS A 74 13.20 -6.26 9.27
N ASP A 75 13.20 -5.90 7.99
CA ASP A 75 13.70 -6.72 6.89
C ASP A 75 14.85 -5.98 6.16
N PRO A 76 16.02 -6.62 5.96
CA PRO A 76 17.11 -6.05 5.16
C PRO A 76 16.71 -5.67 3.73
N LYS A 77 15.68 -6.30 3.16
CA LYS A 77 15.17 -6.07 1.80
C LYS A 77 14.36 -4.77 1.66
N GLY A 78 14.08 -4.08 2.76
CA GLY A 78 13.47 -2.75 2.76
C GLY A 78 11.96 -2.80 2.48
N TYR A 79 11.20 -3.32 3.44
CA TYR A 79 9.74 -3.35 3.40
C TYR A 79 9.11 -2.36 4.38
N VAL A 80 7.98 -1.80 3.97
CA VAL A 80 6.99 -1.17 4.85
C VAL A 80 5.70 -1.96 4.75
N ALA A 81 4.83 -1.87 5.75
CA ALA A 81 3.54 -2.55 5.73
C ALA A 81 2.42 -1.57 6.01
N LEU A 82 1.32 -1.70 5.27
CA LEU A 82 0.05 -1.10 5.64
C LEU A 82 -0.69 -2.11 6.52
N LEU A 83 -0.94 -1.71 7.75
CA LEU A 83 -1.58 -2.52 8.78
C LEU A 83 -3.05 -2.12 8.86
N LEU A 84 -3.92 -3.11 8.73
CA LEU A 84 -5.37 -2.96 8.73
C LEU A 84 -5.95 -3.74 9.92
N GLY A 85 -6.79 -3.09 10.71
CA GLY A 85 -7.60 -3.72 11.74
C GLY A 85 -9.07 -3.44 11.48
N PHE A 86 -9.78 -4.42 10.96
CA PHE A 86 -11.23 -4.37 10.74
C PHE A 86 -11.93 -4.64 12.07
N VAL A 87 -12.83 -3.74 12.47
CA VAL A 87 -13.53 -3.77 13.75
C VAL A 87 -14.99 -4.17 13.57
N ARG A 88 -15.63 -3.70 12.50
CA ARG A 88 -17.01 -4.01 12.13
C ARG A 88 -17.15 -4.14 10.61
N PRO A 89 -18.11 -4.96 10.13
CA PRO A 89 -18.92 -5.92 10.88
C PRO A 89 -18.18 -7.24 11.20
N TYR A 90 -17.01 -7.44 10.60
CA TYR A 90 -16.18 -8.64 10.77
C TYR A 90 -14.83 -8.26 11.38
N GLN A 91 -14.50 -8.81 12.55
CA GLN A 91 -13.26 -8.48 13.25
C GLN A 91 -12.09 -9.32 12.74
N THR A 92 -11.13 -8.68 12.07
CA THR A 92 -9.92 -9.34 11.58
C THR A 92 -8.80 -8.32 11.35
N THR A 93 -7.57 -8.81 11.16
CA THR A 93 -6.39 -7.98 10.88
C THR A 93 -5.66 -8.45 9.65
N ALA A 94 -5.07 -7.50 8.91
CA ALA A 94 -4.22 -7.79 7.78
C ALA A 94 -3.01 -6.86 7.75
N ALA A 95 -1.90 -7.35 7.23
CA ALA A 95 -0.71 -6.58 6.95
C ALA A 95 -0.34 -6.72 5.46
N ILE A 96 -0.31 -5.62 4.72
CA ILE A 96 0.05 -5.63 3.30
C ILE A 96 1.50 -5.18 3.18
N PRO A 97 2.46 -6.07 2.86
CA PRO A 97 3.86 -5.70 2.76
C PRO A 97 4.17 -5.07 1.39
N PHE A 98 4.81 -3.90 1.43
CA PHE A 98 5.29 -3.17 0.27
C PHE A 98 6.81 -3.21 0.22
N ASN A 99 7.36 -3.84 -0.83
CA ASN A 99 8.78 -3.72 -1.11
C ASN A 99 9.05 -2.30 -1.59
N ILE A 100 9.84 -1.50 -0.85
CA ILE A 100 10.05 -0.08 -1.20
C ILE A 100 10.60 0.09 -2.61
N ARG A 101 11.45 -0.82 -3.09
CA ARG A 101 12.03 -0.71 -4.43
C ARG A 101 11.01 -0.96 -5.53
N LYS A 102 10.13 -1.95 -5.33
CA LYS A 102 9.12 -2.36 -6.33
C LYS A 102 7.87 -1.50 -6.26
N HIS A 103 7.38 -1.22 -5.06
CA HIS A 103 6.05 -0.68 -4.80
C HIS A 103 6.07 0.79 -4.35
N GLN A 104 7.16 1.53 -4.58
CA GLN A 104 7.29 2.94 -4.22
C GLN A 104 6.10 3.79 -4.70
N ILE A 105 5.73 3.66 -5.97
CA ILE A 105 4.65 4.43 -6.60
C ILE A 105 3.31 4.11 -5.92
N LEU A 106 3.07 2.85 -5.55
CA LEU A 106 1.85 2.44 -4.85
C LEU A 106 1.77 3.09 -3.47
N VAL A 107 2.86 3.06 -2.69
CA VAL A 107 2.88 3.71 -1.37
C VAL A 107 2.64 5.21 -1.49
N GLU A 108 3.29 5.88 -2.45
CA GLU A 108 3.06 7.31 -2.70
C GLU A 108 1.63 7.61 -3.13
N GLY A 109 1.06 6.79 -4.02
CA GLY A 109 -0.32 6.92 -4.46
C GLY A 109 -1.31 6.76 -3.31
N ILE A 110 -1.10 5.80 -2.39
CA ILE A 110 -1.97 5.60 -1.22
C ILE A 110 -1.89 6.82 -0.30
N LEU A 111 -0.68 7.34 -0.04
CA LEU A 111 -0.50 8.53 0.78
C LEU A 111 -1.13 9.78 0.18
N GLN A 112 -1.08 9.93 -1.15
CA GLN A 112 -1.67 11.06 -1.87
C GLN A 112 -3.20 10.97 -1.98
N ALA A 113 -3.72 9.76 -2.23
CA ALA A 113 -5.15 9.51 -2.35
C ALA A 113 -5.86 9.45 -0.98
N GLY A 114 -5.13 9.06 0.07
CA GLY A 114 -5.69 8.80 1.40
C GLY A 114 -6.56 7.54 1.45
N CYS A 115 -6.43 6.65 0.47
CA CYS A 115 -7.21 5.41 0.39
C CYS A 115 -6.54 4.40 -0.55
N VAL A 116 -7.02 3.16 -0.47
CA VAL A 116 -6.61 2.05 -1.33
C VAL A 116 -7.81 1.15 -1.61
N CYS A 117 -7.95 0.66 -2.84
CA CYS A 117 -8.91 -0.38 -3.19
C CYS A 117 -8.23 -1.75 -3.08
N ILE A 118 -8.84 -2.69 -2.38
CA ILE A 118 -8.32 -4.05 -2.23
C ILE A 118 -9.31 -5.07 -2.75
N GLU A 119 -8.78 -6.09 -3.41
CA GLU A 119 -9.48 -7.33 -3.75
C GLU A 119 -8.57 -8.50 -3.39
N VAL A 120 -9.16 -9.67 -3.16
CA VAL A 120 -8.43 -10.90 -2.88
C VAL A 120 -8.46 -11.80 -4.11
N GLY A 121 -7.37 -12.54 -4.33
CA GLY A 121 -7.29 -13.57 -5.36
C GLY A 121 -6.25 -14.62 -5.03
N GLU A 122 -6.04 -15.53 -5.97
CA GLU A 122 -5.05 -16.60 -5.88
C GLU A 122 -3.76 -16.20 -6.63
N PRO A 123 -2.57 -16.68 -6.23
CA PRO A 123 -1.29 -16.30 -6.83
C PRO A 123 -1.17 -16.52 -8.34
N ASP A 124 -1.87 -17.51 -8.88
CA ASP A 124 -1.90 -17.88 -10.29
C ASP A 124 -3.02 -17.17 -11.08
N ASP A 125 -3.77 -16.28 -10.42
CA ASP A 125 -4.83 -15.50 -11.06
C ASP A 125 -4.25 -14.51 -12.09
N THR A 126 -4.41 -14.88 -13.37
CA THR A 126 -3.93 -14.09 -14.50
C THR A 126 -4.93 -13.03 -14.97
N SER A 127 -6.15 -13.00 -14.43
CA SER A 127 -7.22 -12.13 -14.89
C SER A 127 -6.85 -10.63 -14.76
N PRO A 128 -7.26 -9.78 -15.72
CA PRO A 128 -7.04 -8.34 -15.62
C PRO A 128 -7.66 -7.76 -14.34
N MET A 129 -6.97 -6.80 -13.69
CA MET A 129 -7.58 -6.04 -12.60
C MET A 129 -8.68 -5.13 -13.12
N MET A 130 -9.69 -4.87 -12.29
CA MET A 130 -10.75 -3.87 -12.52
C MET A 130 -11.64 -4.11 -13.74
N VAL A 131 -11.50 -5.23 -14.47
CA VAL A 131 -12.37 -5.58 -15.61
C VAL A 131 -13.60 -6.35 -15.15
N ASP A 132 -13.40 -7.33 -14.27
CA ASP A 132 -14.52 -8.10 -13.73
C ASP A 132 -15.24 -7.29 -12.66
N ILE A 133 -16.46 -6.86 -12.98
CA ILE A 133 -17.32 -6.08 -12.08
C ILE A 133 -17.95 -6.92 -10.97
N SER A 134 -17.97 -8.25 -11.12
CA SER A 134 -18.57 -9.16 -10.14
C SER A 134 -17.64 -9.44 -8.96
N ARG A 135 -16.34 -9.18 -9.13
CA ARG A 135 -15.35 -9.42 -8.08
C ARG A 135 -15.54 -8.48 -6.90
N PRO A 136 -15.63 -9.04 -5.67
CA PRO A 136 -15.69 -8.26 -4.45
C PRO A 136 -14.46 -7.34 -4.27
N ARG A 137 -14.71 -6.05 -3.99
CA ARG A 137 -13.67 -5.07 -3.70
C ARG A 137 -14.05 -4.23 -2.49
N LEU A 138 -13.04 -3.84 -1.71
CA LEU A 138 -13.20 -2.96 -0.57
C LEU A 138 -12.32 -1.73 -0.73
N VAL A 139 -12.91 -0.55 -0.58
CA VAL A 139 -12.16 0.70 -0.46
C VAL A 139 -11.84 0.95 1.00
N VAL A 140 -10.56 1.05 1.32
CA VAL A 140 -10.06 1.28 2.67
C VAL A 140 -9.53 2.70 2.75
N HIS A 141 -10.06 3.49 3.68
CA HIS A 141 -9.55 4.82 3.98
C HIS A 141 -8.24 4.71 4.78
N VAL A 142 -7.21 5.45 4.36
CA VAL A 142 -5.86 5.44 4.95
C VAL A 142 -5.48 6.89 5.28
N PRO A 143 -5.91 7.41 6.45
CA PRO A 143 -5.55 8.77 6.87
C PRO A 143 -4.04 8.93 7.08
N ASP A 144 -3.54 10.16 6.91
CA ASP A 144 -2.17 10.48 7.26
C ASP A 144 -1.99 10.44 8.79
N THR A 145 -1.40 9.36 9.28
CA THR A 145 -1.05 9.15 10.68
C THR A 145 0.36 9.67 11.02
N GLY A 146 0.95 10.49 10.15
CA GLY A 146 2.30 11.05 10.26
C GLY A 146 3.33 10.29 9.42
N PHE A 147 2.94 9.20 8.76
CA PHE A 147 3.86 8.40 7.93
C PHE A 147 4.37 9.17 6.72
N THR A 148 3.56 10.07 6.14
CA THR A 148 3.95 10.91 4.99
C THR A 148 5.22 11.70 5.27
N LYS A 149 5.44 12.15 6.52
CA LYS A 149 6.62 12.91 6.92
C LYS A 149 7.90 12.07 6.93
N ILE A 150 7.81 10.78 7.24
CA ILE A 150 8.97 9.88 7.33
C ILE A 150 9.23 9.11 6.04
N TRP A 151 8.20 8.95 5.21
CA TRP A 151 8.26 8.16 3.97
C TRP A 151 9.40 8.57 3.03
N PRO A 152 9.60 9.86 2.67
CA PRO A 152 10.68 10.27 1.76
C PRO A 152 12.05 9.81 2.24
N LYS A 153 12.32 9.96 3.54
CA LYS A 153 13.60 9.54 4.14
C LYS A 153 13.80 8.02 4.06
N LEU A 154 12.76 7.24 4.34
CA LEU A 154 12.82 5.77 4.27
C LEU A 154 13.02 5.30 2.83
N ARG A 155 12.22 5.84 1.91
CA ARG A 155 12.29 5.58 0.47
C ARG A 155 13.68 5.86 -0.07
N ASP A 156 14.19 7.08 0.12
CA ASP A 156 15.45 7.54 -0.46
C ASP A 156 16.63 6.73 0.09
N ALA A 157 16.61 6.41 1.39
CA ALA A 157 17.63 5.56 2.00
C ALA A 157 17.65 4.15 1.41
N GLN A 158 16.49 3.54 1.14
CA GLN A 158 16.42 2.19 0.56
C GLN A 158 16.79 2.17 -0.92
N LEU A 159 16.33 3.15 -1.71
CA LEU A 159 16.72 3.27 -3.12
C LEU A 159 18.23 3.53 -3.24
N TYR A 160 18.79 4.38 -2.38
CA TYR A 160 20.23 4.63 -2.34
C TYR A 160 21.01 3.35 -2.03
N LYS A 161 20.60 2.58 -1.00
CA LYS A 161 21.22 1.29 -0.68
C LYS A 161 21.18 0.33 -1.86
N PHE A 162 20.04 0.25 -2.55
CA PHE A 162 19.90 -0.58 -3.74
C PHE A 162 20.87 -0.14 -4.86
N TYR A 163 20.87 1.13 -5.26
CA TYR A 163 21.77 1.59 -6.32
C TYR A 163 23.25 1.41 -5.94
N ARG A 164 23.61 1.61 -4.67
CA ARG A 164 24.95 1.30 -4.17
C ARG A 164 25.29 -0.18 -4.28
N SER A 165 24.34 -1.09 -3.99
CA SER A 165 24.54 -2.53 -4.16
C SER A 165 24.55 -2.98 -5.63
N GLN A 166 24.22 -2.10 -6.57
CA GLN A 166 24.40 -2.32 -8.02
C GLN A 166 25.73 -1.73 -8.54
N GLY A 167 26.63 -1.28 -7.65
CA GLY A 167 27.95 -0.77 -8.02
C GLY A 167 28.01 0.71 -8.39
N LEU A 168 26.90 1.44 -8.38
CA LEU A 168 26.90 2.87 -8.72
C LEU A 168 27.70 3.67 -7.69
N SER A 169 28.49 4.66 -8.14
CA SER A 169 29.20 5.62 -7.27
C SER A 169 28.24 6.37 -6.34
N ARG A 170 28.74 6.95 -5.23
CA ARG A 170 27.88 7.72 -4.30
C ARG A 170 27.13 8.85 -5.00
N ARG A 171 27.82 9.59 -5.90
CA ARG A 171 27.23 10.69 -6.67
C ARG A 171 26.17 10.18 -7.64
N THR A 172 26.49 9.14 -8.41
CA THR A 172 25.57 8.55 -9.39
C THR A 172 24.35 7.92 -8.72
N ALA A 173 24.53 7.25 -7.58
CA ALA A 173 23.44 6.65 -6.82
C ALA A 173 22.45 7.72 -6.31
N ARG A 174 22.94 8.85 -5.80
CA ARG A 174 22.06 9.97 -5.39
C ARG A 174 21.27 10.53 -6.58
N ALA A 175 21.94 10.77 -7.71
CA ALA A 175 21.27 11.24 -8.92
C ALA A 175 20.19 10.24 -9.41
N ALA A 176 20.47 8.93 -9.34
CA ALA A 176 19.52 7.89 -9.69
C ALA A 176 18.29 7.88 -8.75
N VAL A 177 18.49 8.09 -7.45
CA VAL A 177 17.38 8.24 -6.48
C VAL A 177 16.51 9.44 -6.86
N SER A 178 17.10 10.63 -7.05
CA SER A 178 16.36 11.84 -7.42
C SER A 178 15.54 11.63 -8.69
N LYS A 179 16.17 11.08 -9.75
CA LYS A 179 15.49 10.79 -11.01
C LYS A 179 14.33 9.81 -10.83
N ARG A 180 14.51 8.75 -10.03
CA ARG A 180 13.44 7.76 -9.76
C ARG A 180 12.24 8.40 -9.05
N VAL A 181 12.51 9.27 -8.07
CA VAL A 181 11.47 9.99 -7.33
C VAL A 181 10.73 10.96 -8.23
N GLU A 182 11.44 11.76 -9.02
CA GLU A 182 10.85 12.69 -9.98
C GLU A 182 9.95 11.98 -11.00
N SER A 183 10.42 10.87 -11.58
CA SER A 183 9.60 10.08 -12.51
C SER A 183 8.33 9.54 -11.85
N SER A 184 8.41 9.12 -10.59
CA SER A 184 7.24 8.63 -9.84
C SER A 184 6.23 9.75 -9.59
N GLN A 185 6.70 10.92 -9.18
CA GLN A 185 5.86 12.10 -8.97
C GLN A 185 5.21 12.56 -10.28
N GLN A 186 5.92 12.52 -11.40
CA GLN A 186 5.35 12.82 -12.72
C GLN A 186 4.23 11.85 -13.08
N ILE A 187 4.42 10.54 -12.89
CA ILE A 187 3.38 9.52 -13.15
C ILE A 187 2.12 9.81 -12.32
N LEU A 188 2.28 10.14 -11.03
CA LEU A 188 1.17 10.47 -10.15
C LEU A 188 0.51 11.82 -10.50
N ALA A 189 1.28 12.79 -10.98
CA ALA A 189 0.81 14.14 -11.33
C ALA A 189 0.13 14.22 -12.70
N LEU A 190 0.47 13.34 -13.65
CA LEU A 190 -0.11 13.30 -15.00
C LEU A 190 -1.63 13.05 -14.99
N ASN A 191 -2.20 12.71 -13.83
CA ASN A 191 -3.61 12.37 -13.64
C ASN A 191 -4.37 13.37 -12.76
N ILE A 192 -3.81 14.57 -12.51
CA ILE A 192 -4.45 15.66 -11.75
C ILE A 192 -5.18 16.66 -12.67
N ARG A 193 -5.17 16.49 -13.99
CA ARG A 193 -5.90 17.42 -14.87
C ARG A 193 -7.40 17.09 -14.83
N PRO A 194 -8.25 18.01 -14.32
CA PRO A 194 -9.70 17.84 -14.33
C PRO A 194 -10.26 17.78 -15.76
#